data_AF-A0A2M8NGY7-F1
#
_entry.id   AF-A0A2M8NGY7-F1
#
_cell.length_a   1.000
_cell.length_b   1.000
_cell.length_c   1.000
_cell.angle_alpha   90.00
_cell.angle_beta   90.00
_cell.angle_gamma   90.00
#
_symmetry.space_group_name_H-M   'P 1'
#
loop_
_entity.id
_entity.type
_entity.pdbx_description
1 polymer ?
#
loop_
_entity_poly.entity_id
_entity_poly.type
_entity_poly.pdbx_seq_one_letter_code
_entity_poly.pdbx_strand_id
1 'polypeptide(L)'
;LIDLGVHVLDMAMFLLGEPKVVAVSANVYAELGPRGRGAWASNHWDMSDGEYEVEDLATAFIRLEGGVTLLLEASWAHYGAHSDDFGVHLHGTESGAQIDVKQYAWDDTLRIYTDVAGRPAVIAPKLVEGKGHEIVIRAFCEIVRSGEWDAHKGHEGLRRAQIIDACYQSAREGREIALEDIAATL
;
A
#
# COMPACT_ATOMS: atom_id res chain seq x y z
N LEU A 1 -8.01 -4.06 -0.44
CA LEU A 1 -6.66 -4.64 -0.46
C LEU A 1 -6.11 -4.60 -1.87
N ILE A 2 -6.67 -5.34 -2.83
CA ILE A 2 -6.17 -5.30 -4.23
C ILE A 2 -6.35 -3.93 -4.89
N ASP A 3 -7.40 -3.18 -4.53
CA ASP A 3 -7.68 -1.84 -5.06
C ASP A 3 -6.80 -0.78 -4.38
N LEU A 4 -7.05 -0.47 -3.10
CA LEU A 4 -6.32 0.59 -2.39
C LEU A 4 -4.97 0.14 -1.82
N GLY A 5 -4.93 -1.05 -1.24
CA GLY A 5 -3.76 -1.54 -0.50
C GLY A 5 -2.55 -1.83 -1.38
N VAL A 6 -2.76 -2.19 -2.66
CA VAL A 6 -1.67 -2.45 -3.60
C VAL A 6 -0.82 -1.20 -3.85
N HIS A 7 -1.43 -0.01 -3.86
CA HIS A 7 -0.71 1.24 -4.08
C HIS A 7 0.20 1.60 -2.89
N VAL A 8 -0.30 1.44 -1.67
CA VAL A 8 0.48 1.70 -0.45
C VAL A 8 1.55 0.62 -0.26
N LEU A 9 1.24 -0.64 -0.58
CA LEU A 9 2.23 -1.72 -0.64
C LEU A 9 3.34 -1.39 -1.64
N ASP A 10 2.99 -0.95 -2.85
CA ASP A 10 3.96 -0.59 -3.89
C ASP A 10 4.89 0.54 -3.44
N MET A 11 4.32 1.60 -2.86
CA MET A 11 5.09 2.71 -2.28
C MET A 11 6.04 2.23 -1.18
N ALA A 12 5.57 1.39 -0.26
CA ALA A 12 6.39 0.86 0.83
C ALA A 12 7.54 -0.01 0.31
N MET A 13 7.27 -0.93 -0.62
CA MET A 13 8.28 -1.82 -1.21
C MET A 13 9.34 -1.04 -1.99
N PHE A 14 8.92 -0.03 -2.75
CA PHE A 14 9.84 0.87 -3.46
C PHE A 14 10.77 1.61 -2.49
N LEU A 15 10.20 2.20 -1.43
CA LEU A 15 10.98 2.93 -0.42
C LEU A 15 11.94 2.05 0.37
N LEU A 16 11.60 0.76 0.56
CA LEU A 16 12.45 -0.22 1.23
C LEU A 16 13.52 -0.84 0.29
N GLY A 17 13.50 -0.52 -1.00
CA GLY A 17 14.45 -1.06 -1.98
C GLY A 17 14.15 -2.50 -2.41
N GLU A 18 12.87 -2.87 -2.47
CA GLU A 18 12.38 -4.17 -2.96
C GLU A 18 12.91 -5.41 -2.21
N PRO A 19 12.91 -5.44 -0.86
CA PRO A 19 13.32 -6.62 -0.12
C PRO A 19 12.40 -7.80 -0.41
N LYS A 20 12.92 -9.02 -0.40
CA LYS A 20 12.08 -10.22 -0.54
C LYS A 20 11.10 -10.33 0.62
N VAL A 21 9.88 -10.75 0.31
CA VAL A 21 8.89 -11.12 1.31
C VAL A 21 9.11 -12.56 1.75
N VAL A 22 9.12 -12.77 3.06
CA VAL A 22 9.33 -14.08 3.70
C VAL A 22 7.99 -14.73 4.02
N ALA A 23 7.11 -14.00 4.72
CA ALA A 23 5.82 -14.52 5.17
C ALA A 23 4.78 -13.42 5.39
N VAL A 24 3.51 -13.80 5.34
CA VAL A 24 2.36 -12.91 5.50
C VAL A 24 1.35 -13.52 6.47
N SER A 25 0.86 -12.73 7.42
CA SER A 25 -0.32 -13.03 8.23
C SER A 25 -1.33 -11.92 8.03
N ALA A 26 -2.53 -12.24 7.53
CA ALA A 26 -3.52 -11.23 7.16
C ALA A 26 -4.95 -11.65 7.49
N ASN A 27 -5.82 -10.65 7.64
CA ASN A 27 -7.26 -10.80 7.78
C ASN A 27 -7.99 -9.82 6.85
N VAL A 28 -9.16 -10.21 6.38
CA VAL A 28 -10.09 -9.38 5.60
C VAL A 28 -11.47 -9.37 6.25
N TYR A 29 -12.20 -8.27 6.09
CA TYR A 29 -13.50 -8.04 6.71
C TYR A 29 -14.47 -7.44 5.71
N ALA A 30 -15.70 -7.94 5.67
CA ALA A 30 -16.79 -7.47 4.79
C ALA A 30 -18.06 -7.24 5.63
N GLU A 31 -17.97 -6.38 6.62
CA GLU A 31 -19.02 -6.19 7.62
C GLU A 31 -19.96 -5.02 7.28
N LEU A 32 -19.51 -4.00 6.55
CA LEU A 32 -20.24 -2.76 6.26
C LEU A 32 -20.73 -2.70 4.81
N GLY A 33 -19.86 -2.96 3.84
CA GLY A 33 -20.12 -2.85 2.42
C GLY A 33 -21.29 -3.72 1.94
N PRO A 34 -21.42 -5.01 2.34
CA PRO A 34 -22.58 -5.82 1.99
C PRO A 34 -23.92 -5.28 2.48
N ARG A 35 -23.89 -4.37 3.47
CA ARG A 35 -25.07 -3.70 4.04
C ARG A 35 -25.27 -2.29 3.50
N GLY A 36 -24.47 -1.85 2.53
CA GLY A 36 -24.49 -0.47 2.00
C GLY A 36 -24.10 0.58 3.04
N ARG A 37 -23.21 0.25 3.97
CA ARG A 37 -22.78 1.13 5.08
C ARG A 37 -21.29 1.45 4.98
N GLY A 38 -20.86 2.50 5.68
CA GLY A 38 -19.44 2.87 5.79
C GLY A 38 -18.88 3.60 4.56
N ALA A 39 -19.63 3.62 3.46
CA ALA A 39 -19.30 4.42 2.28
C ALA A 39 -19.49 5.93 2.53
N TRP A 40 -18.90 6.73 1.65
CA TRP A 40 -19.09 8.17 1.63
C TRP A 40 -20.55 8.58 1.45
N ALA A 41 -20.91 9.71 2.08
CA ALA A 41 -22.28 10.23 2.13
C ALA A 41 -22.92 10.49 0.76
N SER A 42 -22.12 10.64 -0.32
CA SER A 42 -22.60 10.85 -1.68
C SER A 42 -22.81 9.56 -2.49
N ASN A 43 -22.31 8.42 -2.02
CA ASN A 43 -22.40 7.14 -2.73
C ASN A 43 -23.45 6.23 -2.08
N HIS A 44 -24.67 6.29 -2.60
CA HIS A 44 -25.65 5.23 -2.38
C HIS A 44 -25.42 4.14 -3.41
N TRP A 45 -24.55 3.17 -3.10
CA TRP A 45 -24.45 1.97 -3.91
C TRP A 45 -25.70 1.12 -3.69
N ASP A 46 -26.53 1.04 -4.72
CA ASP A 46 -27.65 0.10 -4.76
C ASP A 46 -27.10 -1.30 -5.02
N MET A 47 -26.94 -2.06 -3.94
CA MET A 47 -26.46 -3.45 -3.97
C MET A 47 -27.58 -4.46 -4.20
N SER A 48 -28.79 -4.02 -4.59
CA SER A 48 -29.95 -4.92 -4.72
C SER A 48 -29.83 -5.96 -5.84
N ASP A 49 -28.98 -5.70 -6.85
CA ASP A 49 -28.87 -6.54 -8.06
C ASP A 49 -27.45 -7.11 -8.31
N GLY A 50 -26.50 -7.01 -7.36
CA GLY A 50 -25.10 -7.43 -7.56
C GLY A 50 -24.49 -8.23 -6.41
N GLU A 51 -23.57 -9.15 -6.73
CA GLU A 51 -22.75 -9.85 -5.73
C GLU A 51 -21.65 -8.92 -5.19
N TYR A 52 -21.47 -8.92 -3.88
CA TYR A 52 -20.42 -8.17 -3.20
C TYR A 52 -19.19 -9.07 -3.03
N GLU A 53 -18.11 -8.77 -3.75
CA GLU A 53 -16.92 -9.64 -3.85
C GLU A 53 -15.63 -9.05 -3.26
N VAL A 54 -15.68 -7.83 -2.72
CA VAL A 54 -14.51 -7.13 -2.15
C VAL A 54 -14.57 -7.12 -0.63
N GLU A 55 -13.49 -6.80 0.06
CA GLU A 55 -13.50 -6.55 1.50
C GLU A 55 -13.58 -5.06 1.83
N ASP A 56 -14.19 -4.71 2.96
CA ASP A 56 -14.25 -3.34 3.51
C ASP A 56 -12.94 -2.88 4.11
N LEU A 57 -12.24 -3.83 4.76
CA LEU A 57 -11.00 -3.63 5.49
C LEU A 57 -10.13 -4.87 5.31
N ALA A 58 -8.86 -4.65 5.02
CA ALA A 58 -7.83 -5.67 5.09
C ALA A 58 -6.68 -5.19 5.98
N THR A 59 -6.14 -6.12 6.76
CA THR A 59 -4.96 -5.91 7.60
C THR A 59 -3.95 -7.01 7.31
N ALA A 60 -2.68 -6.67 7.20
CA ALA A 60 -1.61 -7.63 6.97
C ALA A 60 -0.35 -7.27 7.76
N PHE A 61 0.25 -8.30 8.35
CA PHE A 61 1.58 -8.29 8.92
C PHE A 61 2.50 -9.05 7.97
N ILE A 62 3.51 -8.36 7.45
CA ILE A 62 4.39 -8.86 6.38
C ILE A 62 5.83 -8.88 6.90
N ARG A 63 6.46 -10.07 6.86
CA ARG A 63 7.87 -10.26 7.19
C ARG A 63 8.70 -10.15 5.92
N LEU A 64 9.74 -9.33 5.97
CA LEU A 64 10.67 -9.10 4.88
C LEU A 64 12.05 -9.66 5.23
N GLU A 65 12.86 -9.92 4.22
CA GLU A 65 14.26 -10.32 4.43
C GLU A 65 15.02 -9.25 5.22
N GLY A 66 16.04 -9.68 5.97
CA GLY A 66 16.80 -8.76 6.84
C GLY A 66 16.07 -8.37 8.13
N GLY A 67 14.92 -9.00 8.45
CA GLY A 67 14.19 -8.78 9.70
C GLY A 67 13.29 -7.54 9.71
N VAL A 68 13.09 -6.90 8.55
CA VAL A 68 12.16 -5.78 8.40
C VAL A 68 10.73 -6.30 8.47
N THR A 69 9.84 -5.51 9.07
CA THR A 69 8.42 -5.80 9.18
C THR A 69 7.62 -4.67 8.52
N LEU A 70 6.61 -5.03 7.74
CA LEU A 70 5.65 -4.11 7.16
C LEU A 70 4.25 -4.43 7.71
N LEU A 71 3.58 -3.39 8.22
CA LEU A 71 2.17 -3.41 8.57
C LEU A 71 1.40 -2.71 7.46
N LEU A 72 0.43 -3.40 6.88
CA LEU A 72 -0.43 -2.87 5.82
C LEU A 72 -1.87 -2.88 6.31
N GLU A 73 -2.56 -1.75 6.16
CA GLU A 73 -3.98 -1.60 6.38
C GLU A 73 -4.58 -0.88 5.17
N ALA A 74 -5.72 -1.36 4.68
CA ALA A 74 -6.45 -0.72 3.60
C ALA A 74 -7.94 -0.88 3.83
N SER A 75 -8.69 0.22 3.77
CA SER A 75 -10.14 0.22 3.94
C SER A 75 -10.80 1.23 3.02
N TRP A 76 -11.99 0.89 2.51
CA TRP A 76 -12.85 1.82 1.76
C TRP A 76 -14.20 2.06 2.44
N ALA A 77 -14.60 1.17 3.36
CA ALA A 77 -15.80 1.31 4.17
C ALA A 77 -15.47 1.09 5.63
N HIS A 78 -15.46 2.18 6.42
CA HIS A 78 -15.28 2.11 7.87
C HIS A 78 -15.91 3.32 8.57
N TYR A 79 -16.11 3.21 9.88
CA TYR A 79 -16.45 4.35 10.73
C TYR A 79 -15.18 4.82 11.45
N GLY A 80 -14.55 5.88 10.96
CA GLY A 80 -13.33 6.41 11.56
C GLY A 80 -13.03 7.85 11.15
N ALA A 81 -11.87 8.33 11.57
CA ALA A 81 -11.44 9.72 11.36
C ALA A 81 -10.81 9.96 9.98
N HIS A 82 -10.25 8.90 9.38
CA HIS A 82 -9.64 8.95 8.06
C HIS A 82 -10.72 8.92 6.97
N SER A 83 -10.46 9.62 5.87
CA SER A 83 -11.25 9.53 4.64
C SER A 83 -10.35 9.01 3.52
N ASP A 84 -10.02 9.84 2.53
CA ASP A 84 -9.10 9.52 1.44
C ASP A 84 -7.65 9.80 1.84
N ASP A 85 -7.27 9.20 2.97
CA ASP A 85 -5.95 9.33 3.53
C ASP A 85 -5.08 8.13 3.14
N PHE A 86 -3.82 8.36 2.81
CA PHE A 86 -2.86 7.30 2.52
C PHE A 86 -1.44 7.74 2.88
N GLY A 87 -0.57 6.77 3.14
CA GLY A 87 0.77 7.10 3.60
C GLY A 87 1.64 5.90 3.88
N VAL A 88 2.91 6.18 4.14
CA VAL A 88 3.91 5.19 4.55
C VAL A 88 4.72 5.77 5.69
N HIS A 89 4.84 5.01 6.78
CA HIS A 89 5.66 5.37 7.93
C HIS A 89 6.87 4.42 7.98
N LEU A 90 8.06 5.00 7.91
CA LEU A 90 9.33 4.28 7.94
C LEU A 90 10.04 4.56 9.26
N HIS A 91 10.52 3.49 9.89
CA HIS A 91 11.26 3.53 11.14
C HIS A 91 12.62 2.89 10.95
N GLY A 92 13.67 3.71 10.95
CA GLY A 92 15.07 3.27 10.90
C GLY A 92 15.78 3.49 12.23
N THR A 93 17.02 3.01 12.30
CA THR A 93 17.87 3.14 13.49
C THR A 93 18.47 4.54 13.68
N GLU A 94 18.60 5.30 12.59
CA GLU A 94 19.19 6.65 12.59
C GLU A 94 18.15 7.76 12.34
N SER A 95 17.05 7.41 11.67
CA SER A 95 15.98 8.36 11.34
C SER A 95 14.69 7.62 10.99
N GLY A 96 13.56 8.32 11.09
CA GLY A 96 12.28 7.90 10.54
C GLY A 96 11.78 8.87 9.48
N ALA A 97 10.86 8.40 8.64
CA ALA A 97 10.16 9.24 7.67
C ALA A 97 8.68 8.91 7.67
N GLN A 98 7.85 9.92 7.41
CA GLN A 98 6.41 9.77 7.31
C GLN A 98 5.96 10.50 6.05
N ILE A 99 5.34 9.74 5.15
CA ILE A 99 4.45 10.27 4.13
C ILE A 99 3.04 10.08 4.68
N ASP A 100 2.28 11.17 4.83
CA ASP A 100 0.89 11.15 5.30
C ASP A 100 0.10 12.16 4.46
N VAL A 101 -0.63 11.66 3.46
CA VAL A 101 -1.45 12.46 2.55
C VAL A 101 -2.88 12.42 3.06
N LYS A 102 -3.45 13.61 3.28
CA LYS A 102 -4.84 13.76 3.73
C LYS A 102 -5.70 14.24 2.57
N GLN A 103 -6.73 13.48 2.18
CA GLN A 103 -7.67 13.86 1.11
C GLN A 103 -6.98 14.35 -0.17
N TYR A 104 -5.94 13.65 -0.62
CA TYR A 104 -5.10 14.03 -1.77
C TYR A 104 -4.46 15.43 -1.71
N ALA A 105 -4.29 16.01 -0.52
CA ALA A 105 -3.57 17.27 -0.34
C ALA A 105 -2.07 17.14 -0.68
N TRP A 106 -1.45 18.26 -1.04
CA TRP A 106 -0.02 18.33 -1.38
C TRP A 106 0.84 19.01 -0.31
N ASP A 107 0.21 19.74 0.61
CA ASP A 107 0.87 20.44 1.70
C ASP A 107 1.01 19.57 2.94
N ASP A 108 2.11 19.77 3.67
CA ASP A 108 2.39 19.10 4.96
C ASP A 108 2.36 17.56 4.93
N THR A 109 2.69 16.96 3.78
CA THR A 109 2.58 15.51 3.57
C THR A 109 3.85 14.71 3.91
N LEU A 110 4.98 15.37 4.16
CA LEU A 110 6.26 14.73 4.45
C LEU A 110 6.89 15.24 5.74
N ARG A 111 7.24 14.30 6.63
CA ARG A 111 8.05 14.56 7.84
C ARG A 111 9.23 13.61 7.90
N ILE A 112 10.39 14.13 8.28
CA ILE A 112 11.59 13.36 8.59
C ILE A 112 11.92 13.58 10.06
N TYR A 113 12.02 12.48 10.80
CA TYR A 113 12.33 12.44 12.23
C TYR A 113 13.79 12.05 12.39
N THR A 114 14.61 12.91 12.99
CA THR A 114 16.07 12.70 13.10
C THR A 114 16.64 13.50 14.26
N ASP A 115 17.97 13.43 14.45
CA ASP A 115 18.70 14.26 15.39
C ASP A 115 19.49 15.35 14.66
N VAL A 116 19.37 16.60 15.11
CA VAL A 116 20.21 17.73 14.65
C VAL A 116 21.02 18.24 15.82
N ALA A 117 22.35 18.11 15.73
CA ALA A 117 23.28 18.44 16.80
C ALA A 117 22.96 17.75 18.15
N GLY A 118 22.59 16.46 18.08
CA GLY A 118 22.31 15.63 19.25
C GLY A 118 20.99 15.93 19.95
N ARG A 119 20.04 16.59 19.25
CA ARG A 119 18.70 16.86 19.75
C ARG A 119 17.65 16.36 18.75
N PRO A 120 16.54 15.75 19.24
CA PRO A 120 15.45 15.37 18.38
C PRO A 120 14.92 16.56 17.58
N ALA A 121 14.75 16.34 16.28
CA ALA A 121 14.29 17.33 15.33
C ALA A 121 13.30 16.69 14.35
N VAL A 122 12.38 17.52 13.86
CA VAL A 122 11.48 17.16 12.77
C VAL A 122 11.74 18.11 11.61
N ILE A 123 12.08 17.55 10.46
CA ILE A 123 12.23 18.28 9.22
C ILE A 123 10.94 18.11 8.43
N ALA A 124 10.27 19.22 8.13
CA ALA A 124 9.08 19.28 7.30
C ALA A 124 9.38 20.13 6.06
N PRO A 125 9.85 19.51 4.96
CA PRO A 125 10.18 20.27 3.75
C PRO A 125 8.91 20.84 3.13
N LYS A 126 9.04 22.04 2.54
CA LYS A 126 7.98 22.58 1.67
C LYS A 126 8.06 21.89 0.33
N LEU A 127 7.05 21.08 0.04
CA LEU A 127 6.93 20.39 -1.23
C LEU A 127 6.32 21.32 -2.28
N VAL A 128 6.68 21.07 -3.54
CA VAL A 128 6.03 21.66 -4.70
C VAL A 128 5.11 20.61 -5.28
N GLU A 129 3.93 21.03 -5.72
CA GLU A 129 2.98 20.14 -6.37
C GLU A 129 3.64 19.39 -7.54
N GLY A 130 3.49 18.06 -7.51
CA GLY A 130 4.03 17.19 -8.54
C GLY A 130 3.14 17.15 -9.77
N LYS A 131 3.63 16.52 -10.84
CA LYS A 131 2.86 16.33 -12.09
C LYS A 131 1.90 15.13 -12.06
N GLY A 132 1.84 14.41 -10.94
CA GLY A 132 1.00 13.22 -10.76
C GLY A 132 1.15 12.22 -11.91
N HIS A 133 0.03 11.73 -12.44
CA HIS A 133 0.01 10.74 -13.52
C HIS A 133 0.67 11.21 -14.83
N GLU A 134 0.77 12.52 -15.08
CA GLU A 134 1.35 13.03 -16.33
C GLU A 134 2.81 12.56 -16.51
N ILE A 135 3.61 12.58 -15.44
CA ILE A 135 5.01 12.17 -15.51
C ILE A 135 5.15 10.66 -15.72
N VAL A 136 4.26 9.87 -15.10
CA VAL A 136 4.23 8.40 -15.25
C VAL A 136 3.87 8.02 -16.68
N ILE A 137 2.82 8.62 -17.24
CA ILE A 137 2.38 8.36 -18.62
C ILE A 137 3.46 8.78 -19.62
N ARG A 138 4.09 9.95 -19.40
CA ARG A 138 5.19 10.43 -20.24
C ARG A 138 6.37 9.46 -20.23
N ALA A 139 6.83 9.06 -19.04
CA ALA A 139 7.94 8.14 -18.88
C ALA A 139 7.64 6.79 -19.56
N PHE A 140 6.43 6.25 -19.39
CA PHE A 140 5.99 5.05 -20.08
C PHE A 140 6.11 5.19 -21.61
N CYS A 141 5.56 6.26 -22.19
CA CYS A 141 5.66 6.50 -23.63
C CYS A 141 7.09 6.69 -24.13
N GLU A 142 7.97 7.32 -23.34
CA GLU A 142 9.38 7.52 -23.67
C GLU A 142 10.14 6.18 -23.69
N ILE A 143 9.96 5.35 -22.66
CA ILE A 143 10.55 4.01 -22.58
C ILE A 143 10.11 3.16 -23.77
N VAL A 144 8.80 3.10 -24.06
CA VAL A 144 8.26 2.32 -25.19
C VAL A 144 8.76 2.83 -26.55
N ARG A 145 9.01 4.14 -26.71
CA ARG A 145 9.57 4.68 -27.96
C ARG A 145 11.07 4.43 -28.10
N SER A 146 11.78 4.35 -26.99
CA SER A 146 13.25 4.25 -26.98
C SER A 146 13.79 2.89 -27.42
N GLY A 147 13.05 1.80 -27.22
CA GLY A 147 13.62 0.45 -27.34
C GLY A 147 14.00 -0.19 -26.00
N GLU A 148 14.18 0.62 -24.95
CA GLU A 148 14.89 0.25 -23.72
C GLU A 148 13.96 -0.22 -22.60
N TRP A 149 13.02 -1.10 -22.92
CA TRP A 149 12.05 -1.66 -21.94
C TRP A 149 12.50 -2.98 -21.30
N ASP A 150 13.73 -3.44 -21.53
CA ASP A 150 14.17 -4.76 -21.04
C ASP A 150 14.11 -4.88 -19.51
N ALA A 151 14.32 -3.77 -18.79
CA ALA A 151 14.17 -3.67 -17.35
C ALA A 151 12.71 -3.60 -16.86
N HIS A 152 11.73 -3.38 -17.75
CA HIS A 152 10.33 -3.07 -17.43
C HIS A 152 9.39 -4.24 -17.79
N LYS A 153 9.68 -5.45 -17.28
CA LYS A 153 8.97 -6.70 -17.61
C LYS A 153 7.85 -7.09 -16.64
N GLY A 154 7.36 -6.15 -15.83
CA GLY A 154 6.24 -6.39 -14.91
C GLY A 154 6.57 -7.27 -13.69
N HIS A 155 7.85 -7.55 -13.41
CA HIS A 155 8.26 -8.35 -12.26
C HIS A 155 7.83 -7.75 -10.92
N GLU A 156 7.82 -6.42 -10.80
CA GLU A 156 7.29 -5.73 -9.62
C GLU A 156 5.80 -5.98 -9.47
N GLY A 157 4.99 -5.72 -10.50
CA GLY A 157 3.56 -6.00 -10.48
C GLY A 157 3.22 -7.45 -10.12
N LEU A 158 3.95 -8.42 -10.69
CA LEU A 158 3.80 -9.83 -10.33
C LEU A 158 4.09 -10.10 -8.85
N ARG A 159 5.16 -9.53 -8.30
CA ARG A 159 5.51 -9.67 -6.88
C ARG A 159 4.43 -9.08 -5.98
N ARG A 160 3.87 -7.91 -6.33
CA ARG A 160 2.76 -7.33 -5.58
C ARG A 160 1.54 -8.25 -5.61
N ALA A 161 1.17 -8.76 -6.79
CA ALA A 161 0.05 -9.69 -6.91
C ALA A 161 0.24 -10.95 -6.03
N GLN A 162 1.45 -11.54 -6.03
CA GLN A 162 1.77 -12.69 -5.17
C GLN A 162 1.62 -12.39 -3.67
N ILE A 163 2.01 -11.19 -3.23
CA ILE A 163 1.84 -10.77 -1.82
C ILE A 163 0.35 -10.61 -1.48
N ILE A 164 -0.43 -10.01 -2.39
CA ILE A 164 -1.87 -9.83 -2.21
C ILE A 164 -2.59 -11.20 -2.15
N ASP A 165 -2.23 -12.12 -3.04
CA ASP A 165 -2.74 -13.49 -3.02
C ASP A 165 -2.38 -14.20 -1.70
N ALA A 166 -1.15 -14.01 -1.20
CA ALA A 166 -0.74 -14.54 0.11
C ALA A 166 -1.58 -13.98 1.26
N CYS A 167 -1.92 -12.69 1.23
CA CYS A 167 -2.81 -12.08 2.21
C CYS A 167 -4.20 -12.73 2.19
N TYR A 168 -4.80 -12.89 1.00
CA TYR A 168 -6.12 -13.52 0.89
C TYR A 168 -6.08 -15.00 1.29
N GLN A 169 -5.02 -15.72 0.94
CA GLN A 169 -4.81 -17.10 1.38
C GLN A 169 -4.67 -17.18 2.90
N SER A 170 -3.89 -16.29 3.51
CA SER A 170 -3.72 -16.21 4.97
C SER A 170 -5.04 -15.98 5.68
N ALA A 171 -5.85 -15.03 5.21
CA ALA A 171 -7.15 -14.74 5.78
C ALA A 171 -8.12 -15.92 5.67
N ARG A 172 -8.11 -16.62 4.53
CA ARG A 172 -8.94 -17.82 4.31
C ARG A 172 -8.53 -19.00 5.18
N GLU A 173 -7.23 -19.20 5.38
CA GLU A 173 -6.70 -20.34 6.16
C GLU A 173 -6.54 -20.04 7.66
N GLY A 174 -6.65 -18.76 8.06
CA GLY A 174 -6.50 -18.34 9.46
C GLY A 174 -5.10 -18.56 10.02
N ARG A 175 -4.06 -18.50 9.17
CA ARG A 175 -2.66 -18.74 9.55
C ARG A 175 -1.68 -17.94 8.69
N GLU A 176 -0.43 -17.85 9.15
CA GLU A 176 0.68 -17.28 8.38
C GLU A 176 1.00 -18.15 7.15
N ILE A 177 1.30 -17.50 6.02
CA ILE A 177 1.67 -18.10 4.73
C ILE A 177 3.11 -17.70 4.41
N ALA A 178 4.00 -18.67 4.16
CA ALA A 178 5.33 -18.39 3.66
C ALA A 178 5.27 -18.16 2.14
N LEU A 179 6.00 -17.18 1.61
CA LEU A 179 5.93 -16.87 0.16
C LEU A 179 6.56 -17.95 -0.71
N GLU A 180 7.50 -18.73 -0.17
CA GLU A 180 8.05 -19.92 -0.82
C GLU A 180 6.98 -20.99 -1.09
N ASP A 181 5.91 -21.05 -0.29
CA ASP A 181 4.78 -21.96 -0.53
C ASP A 181 3.98 -21.58 -1.79
N ILE A 182 3.97 -20.29 -2.16
CA ILE A 182 3.24 -19.78 -3.33
C ILE A 182 4.04 -19.98 -4.61
N ALA A 183 5.36 -19.79 -4.57
CA ALA A 183 6.23 -20.04 -5.71
C ALA A 183 6.23 -21.52 -6.16
N ALA A 184 5.92 -22.46 -5.24
CA ALA A 184 5.79 -23.88 -5.55
C ALA A 184 4.43 -24.26 -6.17
N THR A 185 3.44 -23.37 -6.12
CA THR A 185 2.06 -23.61 -6.57
C THR A 185 1.78 -23.02 -7.97
N LEU A 186 2.76 -22.33 -8.56
CA LEU A 186 2.75 -21.76 -9.92
C LEU A 186 3.66 -22.58 -10.85
#